data_AF-A0A0Q9U420-F1
#
_entry.id   AF-A0A0Q9U420-F1
#
_cell.length_a   1.000
_cell.length_b   1.000
_cell.length_c   1.000
_cell.angle_alpha   90.00
_cell.angle_beta   90.00
_cell.angle_gamma   90.00
#
_symmetry.space_group_name_H-M   'P 1'
#
loop_
_entity.id
_entity.type
_entity.pdbx_description
1 polymer ?
#
loop_
_entity_poly.entity_id
_entity_poly.type
_entity_poly.pdbx_seq_one_letter_code
_entity_poly.pdbx_strand_id
1 'polypeptide(L)'
;MNNIIKMLSANKDFRMVIADTHQISEKALSEFTGTHCIRKFLEQIITNCTLLSAINDFNAKISFSFRLSQGVSIFCQITDSKFSIEYKDKLNEFDGTVADLFDNKSVVSITTGNWETGLHTGTVEASMDSVVMLLSHFTVQSEQLPSHFIMAGDNSSRGLLMQPLPFADEKLISKSDDELVYLSRELEQVDWNHVANMYSHLANVISENKIE
;
A
#
# COMPACT_ATOMS: atom_id res chain seq x y z
N MET A 1 18.30 -1.52 -7.54
CA MET A 1 18.23 -0.80 -6.26
C MET A 1 17.12 -1.43 -5.45
N ASN A 2 17.30 -1.60 -4.14
CA ASN A 2 16.20 -1.96 -3.25
C ASN A 2 15.22 -0.80 -3.21
N ASN A 3 13.94 -1.09 -3.19
CA ASN A 3 12.88 -0.08 -3.16
C ASN A 3 11.85 -0.34 -2.06
N ILE A 4 12.18 -1.26 -1.15
CA ILE A 4 11.45 -1.55 0.07
C ILE A 4 12.43 -1.57 1.25
N ILE A 5 12.09 -0.86 2.32
CA ILE A 5 12.79 -0.90 3.60
C ILE A 5 11.81 -1.41 4.66
N LYS A 6 12.15 -2.51 5.33
CA LYS A 6 11.41 -2.99 6.50
C LYS A 6 12.13 -2.55 7.76
N MET A 7 11.39 -2.03 8.72
CA MET A 7 11.95 -1.59 10.00
C MET A 7 11.12 -2.13 11.17
N LEU A 8 11.77 -2.30 12.31
CA LEU A 8 11.15 -2.66 13.57
C LEU A 8 11.45 -1.56 14.59
N SER A 9 10.40 -1.04 15.22
CA SER A 9 10.52 -0.03 16.27
C SER A 9 11.48 -0.45 17.37
N ALA A 10 12.20 0.51 17.97
CA ALA A 10 13.21 0.22 18.98
C ALA A 10 12.64 -0.46 20.24
N ASN A 11 11.42 -0.09 20.62
CA ASN A 11 10.62 -0.69 21.70
C ASN A 11 9.91 -1.99 21.29
N LYS A 12 9.93 -2.37 20.00
CA LYS A 12 9.23 -3.54 19.44
C LYS A 12 7.70 -3.47 19.61
N ASP A 13 7.15 -2.27 19.58
CA ASP A 13 5.69 -2.05 19.65
C ASP A 13 5.05 -2.02 18.26
N PHE A 14 5.79 -1.67 17.21
CA PHE A 14 5.31 -1.72 15.84
C PHE A 14 6.38 -2.16 14.84
N ARG A 15 5.93 -2.67 13.71
CA ARG A 15 6.72 -2.87 12.49
C ARG A 15 6.29 -1.86 11.45
N MET A 16 7.21 -1.47 10.58
CA MET A 16 6.89 -0.58 9.46
C MET A 16 7.59 -1.02 8.18
N VAL A 17 6.96 -0.67 7.06
CA VAL A 17 7.52 -0.82 5.73
C VAL A 17 7.46 0.52 5.03
N ILE A 18 8.52 0.87 4.30
CA ILE A 18 8.59 2.05 3.44
C ILE A 18 8.84 1.55 2.01
N ALA A 19 8.14 2.12 1.03
CA ALA A 19 8.24 1.73 -0.36
C ALA A 19 8.45 2.94 -1.29
N ASP A 20 9.23 2.73 -2.35
CA ASP A 20 9.31 3.57 -3.55
C ASP A 20 8.93 2.73 -4.78
N THR A 21 7.77 3.00 -5.33
CA THR A 21 7.24 2.27 -6.48
C THR A 21 7.33 3.07 -7.77
N HIS A 22 8.12 4.15 -7.84
CA HIS A 22 8.17 5.03 -9.02
C HIS A 22 8.44 4.24 -10.31
N GLN A 23 9.47 3.39 -10.30
CA GLN A 23 9.83 2.57 -11.46
C GLN A 23 8.75 1.54 -11.83
N ILE A 24 8.06 0.98 -10.83
CA ILE A 24 6.96 0.04 -11.03
C ILE A 24 5.79 0.78 -11.69
N SER A 25 5.43 1.95 -11.14
CA SER A 25 4.36 2.81 -11.64
C SER A 25 4.61 3.28 -13.07
N GLU A 26 5.82 3.76 -13.39
CA GLU A 26 6.18 4.18 -14.75
C GLU A 26 6.01 3.06 -15.76
N LYS A 27 6.50 1.86 -15.43
CA LYS A 27 6.40 0.68 -16.30
C LYS A 27 4.95 0.22 -16.47
N ALA A 28 4.25 0.05 -15.35
CA ALA A 28 2.89 -0.47 -15.29
C ALA A 28 1.85 0.46 -15.94
N LEU A 29 2.10 1.78 -15.91
CA LEU A 29 1.19 2.81 -16.42
C LEU A 29 1.77 3.53 -17.64
N SER A 30 2.71 2.91 -18.35
CA SER A 30 3.38 3.50 -19.52
C SER A 30 2.41 3.77 -20.67
N GLU A 31 1.40 2.91 -20.84
CA GLU A 31 0.36 3.03 -21.86
C GLU A 31 -0.94 3.70 -21.36
N PHE A 32 -0.97 4.15 -20.09
CA PHE A 32 -2.16 4.80 -19.53
C PHE A 32 -2.38 6.19 -20.14
N THR A 33 -3.55 6.41 -20.73
CA THR A 33 -3.91 7.65 -21.45
C THR A 33 -5.00 8.47 -20.77
N GLY A 34 -5.55 8.00 -19.65
CA GLY A 34 -6.59 8.71 -18.92
C GLY A 34 -6.11 9.95 -18.16
N THR A 35 -6.99 10.50 -17.32
CA THR A 35 -6.71 11.75 -16.61
C THR A 35 -5.59 11.61 -15.57
N HIS A 36 -4.89 12.71 -15.28
CA HIS A 36 -3.84 12.73 -14.25
C HIS A 36 -4.36 12.28 -12.87
N CYS A 37 -5.62 12.61 -12.54
CA CYS A 37 -6.24 12.20 -11.28
C CYS A 37 -6.35 10.67 -11.17
N ILE A 38 -6.80 10.00 -12.23
CA ILE A 38 -6.89 8.53 -12.26
C ILE A 38 -5.50 7.90 -12.29
N ARG A 39 -4.52 8.51 -12.98
CA ARG A 39 -3.12 8.04 -12.93
C ARG A 39 -2.58 8.07 -11.49
N LYS A 40 -2.76 9.18 -10.77
CA LYS A 40 -2.34 9.33 -9.36
C LYS A 40 -3.02 8.29 -8.46
N PHE A 41 -4.30 8.00 -8.71
CA PHE A 41 -5.04 6.94 -8.01
C PHE A 41 -4.47 5.54 -8.27
N LEU A 42 -4.13 5.21 -9.53
CA LEU A 42 -3.49 3.94 -9.86
C LEU A 42 -2.11 3.82 -9.22
N GLU A 43 -1.32 4.90 -9.19
CA GLU A 43 -0.03 4.94 -8.48
C GLU A 43 -0.21 4.70 -6.98
N GLN A 44 -1.23 5.30 -6.34
CA GLN A 44 -1.56 5.01 -4.95
C GLN A 44 -1.93 3.54 -4.74
N ILE A 45 -2.71 2.93 -5.64
CA ILE A 45 -3.01 1.48 -5.58
C ILE A 45 -1.70 0.67 -5.64
N ILE A 46 -0.81 0.98 -6.57
CA ILE A 46 0.47 0.28 -6.73
C ILE A 46 1.30 0.36 -5.44
N THR A 47 1.44 1.56 -4.87
CA THR A 47 2.19 1.78 -3.63
C THR A 47 1.58 1.04 -2.44
N ASN A 48 0.27 1.17 -2.22
CA ASN A 48 -0.38 0.56 -1.05
C ASN A 48 -0.42 -0.98 -1.15
N CYS A 49 -0.67 -1.55 -2.33
CA CYS A 49 -0.58 -3.00 -2.55
C CYS A 49 0.84 -3.52 -2.28
N THR A 50 1.85 -2.78 -2.73
CA THR A 50 3.27 -3.08 -2.47
C THR A 50 3.58 -3.06 -0.98
N LEU A 51 3.14 -2.03 -0.25
CA LEU A 51 3.32 -1.92 1.20
C LEU A 51 2.69 -3.10 1.96
N LEU A 52 1.43 -3.44 1.64
CA LEU A 52 0.72 -4.54 2.30
C LEU A 52 1.27 -5.92 1.91
N SER A 53 1.83 -6.09 0.71
CA SER A 53 2.57 -7.30 0.37
C SER A 53 3.85 -7.43 1.18
N ALA A 54 4.60 -6.33 1.30
CA ALA A 54 5.89 -6.33 1.97
C ALA A 54 5.79 -6.52 3.49
N ILE A 55 4.73 -6.05 4.15
CA ILE A 55 4.53 -6.26 5.60
C ILE A 55 4.26 -7.74 5.94
N ASN A 56 3.72 -8.52 4.99
CA ASN A 56 3.27 -9.91 5.16
C ASN A 56 4.28 -10.97 4.66
N ASP A 57 5.55 -10.59 4.45
CA ASP A 57 6.65 -11.40 3.92
C ASP A 57 6.48 -11.91 2.46
N PHE A 58 7.46 -11.58 1.61
CA PHE A 58 7.40 -11.69 0.14
C PHE A 58 7.23 -13.10 -0.44
N ASN A 59 7.31 -14.14 0.40
CA ASN A 59 7.27 -15.53 -0.05
C ASN A 59 5.85 -16.00 -0.40
N ALA A 60 4.82 -15.23 -0.05
CA ALA A 60 3.45 -15.53 -0.43
C ALA A 60 3.05 -14.78 -1.70
N LYS A 61 2.36 -15.49 -2.61
CA LYS A 61 1.63 -14.84 -3.69
C LYS A 61 0.49 -14.04 -3.06
N ILE A 62 0.40 -12.77 -3.39
CA ILE A 62 -0.70 -11.90 -2.98
C ILE A 62 -1.33 -11.25 -4.21
N SER A 63 -2.65 -11.15 -4.19
CA SER A 63 -3.41 -10.46 -5.22
C SER A 63 -4.52 -9.63 -4.61
N PHE A 64 -4.84 -8.54 -5.28
CA PHE A 64 -5.79 -7.53 -4.88
C PHE A 64 -6.78 -7.35 -6.02
N SER A 65 -8.07 -7.45 -5.74
CA SER A 65 -9.14 -7.20 -6.71
C SER A 65 -10.00 -6.07 -6.20
N PHE A 66 -9.94 -4.93 -6.89
CA PHE A 66 -10.82 -3.79 -6.69
C PHE A 66 -11.92 -3.90 -7.74
N ARG A 67 -13.15 -4.15 -7.30
CA ARG A 67 -14.34 -4.09 -8.15
C ARG A 67 -15.08 -2.84 -7.75
N LEU A 68 -15.04 -1.86 -8.63
CA LEU A 68 -15.48 -0.49 -8.39
C LEU A 68 -16.80 -0.23 -9.11
N SER A 69 -17.37 0.95 -8.85
CA SER A 69 -18.59 1.42 -9.49
C SER A 69 -18.44 1.44 -11.02
N GLN A 70 -19.57 1.51 -11.72
CA GLN A 70 -19.60 1.66 -13.18
C GLN A 70 -18.89 0.52 -13.95
N GLY A 71 -18.67 -0.64 -13.32
CA GLY A 71 -18.05 -1.81 -13.95
C GLY A 71 -16.53 -1.74 -14.09
N VAL A 72 -15.90 -0.77 -13.43
CA VAL A 72 -14.45 -0.64 -13.32
C VAL A 72 -13.89 -1.77 -12.46
N SER A 73 -12.80 -2.38 -12.92
CA SER A 73 -12.10 -3.42 -12.19
C SER A 73 -10.62 -3.18 -12.32
N ILE A 74 -9.92 -3.28 -11.19
CA ILE A 74 -8.45 -3.21 -11.11
C ILE A 74 -8.00 -4.47 -10.38
N PHE A 75 -7.07 -5.19 -10.97
CA PHE A 75 -6.46 -6.38 -10.41
C PHE A 75 -4.96 -6.15 -10.28
N CYS A 76 -4.43 -6.31 -9.07
CA CYS A 76 -2.99 -6.26 -8.82
C CYS A 76 -2.54 -7.63 -8.32
N GLN A 77 -1.34 -8.05 -8.71
CA GLN A 77 -0.73 -9.27 -8.20
C GLN A 77 0.75 -9.02 -7.95
N ILE A 78 1.24 -9.55 -6.83
CA ILE A 78 2.65 -9.59 -6.50
C ILE A 78 3.04 -11.06 -6.32
N THR A 79 4.00 -11.53 -7.11
CA THR A 79 4.48 -12.91 -7.09
C THR A 79 5.97 -12.91 -7.40
N ASP A 80 6.75 -13.58 -6.55
CA ASP A 80 8.22 -13.62 -6.67
C ASP A 80 8.84 -12.23 -6.84
N SER A 81 8.37 -11.26 -6.03
CA SER A 81 8.79 -9.86 -6.07
C SER A 81 8.52 -9.13 -7.40
N LYS A 82 7.61 -9.63 -8.23
CA LYS A 82 7.15 -8.94 -9.45
C LYS A 82 5.74 -8.43 -9.26
N PHE A 83 5.55 -7.15 -9.54
CA PHE A 83 4.26 -6.49 -9.53
C PHE A 83 3.64 -6.51 -10.94
N SER A 84 2.37 -6.88 -11.01
CA SER A 84 1.55 -6.74 -12.21
C SER A 84 0.23 -6.08 -11.86
N ILE A 85 -0.26 -5.24 -12.76
CA ILE A 85 -1.59 -4.63 -12.67
C ILE A 85 -2.31 -4.79 -13.99
N GLU A 86 -3.59 -5.12 -13.90
CA GLU A 86 -4.53 -5.18 -14.99
C GLU A 86 -5.73 -4.32 -14.63
N TYR A 87 -6.18 -3.47 -15.54
CA TYR A 87 -7.38 -2.68 -15.39
C TYR A 87 -8.10 -2.57 -16.72
N LYS A 88 -9.40 -2.29 -16.68
CA LYS A 88 -10.20 -2.14 -17.91
C LYS A 88 -9.95 -0.79 -18.57
N ASP A 89 -9.98 -0.77 -19.90
CA ASP A 89 -9.82 0.43 -20.74
C ASP A 89 -10.75 1.59 -20.39
N LYS A 90 -11.88 1.30 -19.74
CA LYS A 90 -12.81 2.32 -19.24
C LYS A 90 -12.14 3.36 -18.34
N LEU A 91 -11.04 3.03 -17.64
CA LEU A 91 -10.26 4.00 -16.86
C LEU A 91 -9.50 5.02 -17.71
N ASN A 92 -9.15 4.67 -18.96
CA ASN A 92 -8.51 5.59 -19.90
C ASN A 92 -9.50 6.67 -20.41
N GLU A 93 -10.79 6.34 -20.43
CA GLU A 93 -11.85 7.23 -20.92
C GLU A 93 -12.62 7.91 -19.77
N PHE A 94 -12.27 7.62 -18.52
CA PHE A 94 -12.99 8.11 -17.36
C PHE A 94 -12.71 9.59 -17.08
N ASP A 95 -13.74 10.42 -17.15
CA ASP A 95 -13.68 11.88 -16.98
C ASP A 95 -14.19 12.37 -15.62
N GLY A 96 -14.69 11.47 -14.79
CA GLY A 96 -15.14 11.75 -13.42
C GLY A 96 -14.00 11.87 -12.40
N THR A 97 -14.38 12.01 -11.14
CA THR A 97 -13.46 12.03 -9.99
C THR A 97 -13.21 10.63 -9.45
N VAL A 98 -12.14 10.45 -8.66
CA VAL A 98 -11.89 9.17 -7.96
C VAL A 98 -13.08 8.75 -7.10
N ALA A 99 -13.76 9.69 -6.43
CA ALA A 99 -14.93 9.41 -5.62
C ALA A 99 -16.08 8.78 -6.44
N ASP A 100 -16.23 9.16 -7.71
CA ASP A 100 -17.27 8.62 -8.60
C ASP A 100 -17.02 7.14 -8.97
N LEU A 101 -15.80 6.62 -8.73
CA LEU A 101 -15.47 5.21 -8.87
C LEU A 101 -15.93 4.35 -7.69
N PHE A 102 -16.36 4.95 -6.59
CA PHE A 102 -16.79 4.22 -5.40
C PHE A 102 -18.29 4.33 -5.21
N ASP A 103 -18.93 3.21 -4.89
CA ASP A 103 -20.35 3.13 -4.53
C ASP A 103 -20.58 2.03 -3.49
N ASN A 104 -21.83 1.86 -3.06
CA ASN A 104 -22.21 0.83 -2.10
C ASN A 104 -22.13 -0.61 -2.63
N LYS A 105 -21.77 -0.81 -3.90
CA LYS A 105 -21.54 -2.13 -4.51
C LYS A 105 -20.07 -2.41 -4.74
N SER A 106 -19.22 -1.43 -4.51
CA SER A 106 -17.78 -1.54 -4.68
C SER A 106 -17.23 -2.46 -3.60
N VAL A 107 -16.27 -3.31 -3.97
CA VAL A 107 -15.64 -4.27 -3.06
C VAL A 107 -14.15 -4.38 -3.31
N VAL A 108 -13.40 -4.68 -2.25
CA VAL A 108 -12.00 -5.08 -2.32
C VAL A 108 -11.85 -6.49 -1.78
N SER A 109 -11.21 -7.33 -2.58
CA SER A 109 -10.81 -8.67 -2.19
C SER A 109 -9.29 -8.75 -2.17
N ILE A 110 -8.71 -9.31 -1.11
CA ILE A 110 -7.29 -9.62 -1.03
C ILE A 110 -7.17 -11.13 -0.85
N THR A 111 -6.43 -11.74 -1.76
CA THR A 111 -6.12 -13.17 -1.72
C THR A 111 -4.64 -13.34 -1.46
N THR A 112 -4.29 -13.97 -0.35
CA THR A 112 -2.94 -14.43 -0.05
C THR A 112 -2.87 -15.94 -0.23
N GLY A 113 -1.71 -16.46 -0.58
CA GLY A 113 -1.49 -17.88 -0.50
C GLY A 113 -0.07 -18.30 -0.76
N ASN A 114 0.27 -19.42 -0.16
CA ASN A 114 1.47 -20.17 -0.49
C ASN A 114 1.07 -21.65 -0.65
N TRP A 115 1.98 -22.45 -1.20
CA TRP A 115 1.72 -23.86 -1.48
C TRP A 115 1.57 -24.72 -0.20
N GLU A 116 2.02 -24.21 0.95
CA GLU A 116 1.98 -24.90 2.25
C GLU A 116 0.65 -24.67 2.99
N THR A 117 0.13 -23.45 2.96
CA THR A 117 -1.03 -22.99 3.74
C THR A 117 -2.31 -22.88 2.90
N GLY A 118 -2.19 -23.00 1.58
CA GLY A 118 -3.32 -22.84 0.65
C GLY A 118 -3.66 -21.38 0.37
N LEU A 119 -4.85 -21.15 -0.19
CA LEU A 119 -5.34 -19.82 -0.57
C LEU A 119 -6.29 -19.28 0.50
N HIS A 120 -6.12 -18.03 0.90
CA HIS A 120 -6.97 -17.32 1.85
C HIS A 120 -7.46 -16.04 1.19
N THR A 121 -8.76 -15.78 1.21
CA THR A 121 -9.35 -14.58 0.60
C THR A 121 -10.24 -13.87 1.59
N GLY A 122 -9.92 -12.61 1.88
CA GLY A 122 -10.80 -11.68 2.58
C GLY A 122 -11.50 -10.77 1.56
N THR A 123 -12.73 -10.33 1.85
CA THR A 123 -13.44 -9.35 1.02
C THR A 123 -14.19 -8.37 1.93
N VAL A 124 -14.06 -7.08 1.63
CA VAL A 124 -14.74 -5.99 2.34
C VAL A 124 -15.44 -5.07 1.34
N GLU A 125 -16.47 -4.39 1.80
CA GLU A 125 -17.11 -3.31 1.05
C GLU A 125 -16.14 -2.13 0.89
N ALA A 126 -16.12 -1.56 -0.32
CA ALA A 126 -15.29 -0.41 -0.68
C ALA A 126 -16.14 0.86 -0.75
N SER A 127 -16.81 1.19 0.34
CA SER A 127 -17.66 2.38 0.46
C SER A 127 -16.87 3.68 0.69
N MET A 128 -15.54 3.60 0.79
CA MET A 128 -14.64 4.72 1.05
C MET A 128 -13.95 5.14 -0.25
N ASP A 129 -13.94 6.45 -0.55
CA ASP A 129 -13.31 7.06 -1.73
C ASP A 129 -11.77 7.23 -1.61
N SER A 130 -11.14 6.42 -0.76
CA SER A 130 -9.70 6.45 -0.48
C SER A 130 -9.14 5.05 -0.33
N VAL A 131 -8.16 4.71 -1.18
CA VAL A 131 -7.45 3.41 -1.14
C VAL A 131 -6.78 3.18 0.22
N VAL A 132 -6.21 4.24 0.80
CA VAL A 132 -5.58 4.23 2.12
C VAL A 132 -6.58 3.82 3.20
N MET A 133 -7.74 4.48 3.23
CA MET A 133 -8.79 4.18 4.21
C MET A 133 -9.37 2.79 3.99
N LEU A 134 -9.54 2.39 2.73
CA LEU A 134 -10.06 1.10 2.34
C LEU A 134 -9.17 -0.07 2.78
N LEU A 135 -7.86 0.02 2.55
CA LEU A 135 -6.93 -1.02 2.98
C LEU A 135 -6.71 -1.01 4.49
N SER A 136 -6.73 0.16 5.12
CA SER A 136 -6.74 0.25 6.60
C SER A 136 -7.97 -0.47 7.16
N HIS A 137 -9.17 -0.21 6.62
CA HIS A 137 -10.40 -0.89 6.97
C HIS A 137 -10.32 -2.40 6.75
N PHE A 138 -9.77 -2.84 5.61
CA PHE A 138 -9.55 -4.25 5.31
C PHE A 138 -8.71 -4.93 6.40
N THR A 139 -7.59 -4.34 6.81
CA THR A 139 -6.69 -4.95 7.82
C THR A 139 -7.36 -5.08 9.19
N VAL A 140 -8.20 -4.12 9.57
CA VAL A 140 -9.01 -4.22 10.80
C VAL A 140 -10.02 -5.37 10.71
N GLN A 141 -10.75 -5.48 9.60
CA GLN A 141 -11.82 -6.49 9.45
C GLN A 141 -11.28 -7.90 9.23
N SER A 142 -10.21 -8.06 8.44
CA SER A 142 -9.70 -9.35 8.00
C SER A 142 -8.54 -9.87 8.85
N GLU A 143 -7.63 -9.00 9.29
CA GLU A 143 -6.40 -9.42 10.00
C GLU A 143 -6.49 -9.15 11.52
N GLN A 144 -7.49 -8.38 11.98
CA GLN A 144 -7.62 -7.90 13.37
C GLN A 144 -6.39 -7.12 13.86
N LEU A 145 -5.59 -6.59 12.92
CA LEU A 145 -4.41 -5.78 13.18
C LEU A 145 -4.56 -4.46 12.42
N PRO A 146 -4.80 -3.34 13.10
CA PRO A 146 -4.98 -2.05 12.44
C PRO A 146 -3.67 -1.63 11.77
N SER A 147 -3.65 -1.57 10.44
CA SER A 147 -2.52 -1.02 9.69
C SER A 147 -2.79 0.43 9.31
N HIS A 148 -1.79 1.26 9.47
CA HIS A 148 -1.81 2.69 9.17
C HIS A 148 -1.01 2.92 7.88
N PHE A 149 -1.71 3.20 6.79
CA PHE A 149 -1.11 3.52 5.51
C PHE A 149 -0.93 5.02 5.37
N ILE A 150 0.29 5.46 5.08
CA ILE A 150 0.65 6.88 5.01
C ILE A 150 1.40 7.15 3.71
N MET A 151 0.82 7.96 2.83
CA MET A 151 1.43 8.37 1.57
C MET A 151 2.43 9.52 1.79
N ALA A 152 3.46 9.60 0.95
CA ALA A 152 4.51 10.62 1.04
C ALA A 152 4.07 11.94 0.38
N GLY A 153 3.21 12.70 1.06
CA GLY A 153 2.73 14.00 0.55
C GLY A 153 2.04 13.86 -0.80
N ASP A 154 2.52 14.61 -1.80
CA ASP A 154 1.99 14.56 -3.16
C ASP A 154 2.57 13.44 -4.04
N ASN A 155 3.63 12.76 -3.58
CA ASN A 155 4.25 11.65 -4.28
C ASN A 155 3.48 10.34 -4.03
N SER A 156 2.60 10.00 -4.97
CA SER A 156 1.79 8.77 -4.99
C SER A 156 2.59 7.48 -5.13
N SER A 157 3.86 7.56 -5.55
CA SER A 157 4.76 6.42 -5.69
C SER A 157 5.58 6.14 -4.44
N ARG A 158 5.41 6.90 -3.36
CA ARG A 158 6.07 6.65 -2.08
C ARG A 158 5.09 6.63 -0.94
N GLY A 159 5.36 5.76 0.01
CA GLY A 159 4.55 5.67 1.21
C GLY A 159 5.16 4.73 2.23
N LEU A 160 4.50 4.66 3.38
CA LEU A 160 4.83 3.75 4.44
C LEU A 160 3.58 3.11 5.03
N LEU A 161 3.75 1.94 5.61
CA LEU A 161 2.74 1.21 6.35
C LEU A 161 3.30 0.95 7.74
N MET A 162 2.63 1.45 8.77
CA MET A 162 2.89 1.09 10.17
C MET A 162 1.85 0.06 10.62
N GLN A 163 2.30 -1.01 11.27
CA GLN A 163 1.42 -1.99 11.87
C GLN A 163 1.86 -2.25 13.32
N PRO A 164 1.02 -1.94 14.33
CA PRO A 164 1.26 -2.30 15.71
C PRO A 164 1.40 -3.81 15.88
N LEU A 165 2.26 -4.21 16.81
CA LEU A 165 2.43 -5.59 17.23
C LEU A 165 1.45 -5.93 18.37
N PRO A 166 1.18 -7.22 18.62
CA PRO A 166 0.34 -7.62 19.74
C PRO A 166 0.84 -7.02 21.06
N PHE A 167 -0.09 -6.47 21.85
CA PHE A 167 0.16 -5.86 23.16
C PHE A 167 0.99 -4.56 23.14
N ALA A 168 1.13 -3.92 21.98
CA ALA A 168 1.72 -2.59 21.88
C ALA A 168 0.98 -1.55 22.75
N ASP A 169 1.73 -0.59 23.31
CA ASP A 169 1.13 0.52 24.04
C ASP A 169 0.43 1.49 23.07
N GLU A 170 -0.91 1.52 23.12
CA GLU A 170 -1.74 2.36 22.26
C GLU A 170 -1.34 3.85 22.26
N LYS A 171 -0.87 4.39 23.39
CA LYS A 171 -0.45 5.80 23.47
C LYS A 171 0.87 6.02 22.74
N LEU A 172 1.80 5.07 22.83
CA LEU A 172 3.06 5.13 22.10
C LEU A 172 2.83 4.95 20.60
N ILE A 173 1.89 4.07 20.22
CA ILE A 173 1.46 3.89 18.83
C ILE A 173 0.88 5.18 18.28
N SER A 174 -0.08 5.80 18.95
CA SER A 174 -0.68 7.06 18.49
C SER A 174 0.35 8.17 18.32
N LYS A 175 1.30 8.30 19.26
CA LYS A 175 2.37 9.30 19.16
C LYS A 175 3.29 9.01 17.97
N SER A 176 3.62 7.74 17.74
CA SER A 176 4.47 7.32 16.62
C SER A 176 3.76 7.56 15.28
N ASP A 177 2.46 7.31 15.21
CA ASP A 177 1.64 7.55 14.02
C ASP A 177 1.66 9.04 13.63
N ASP A 178 1.42 9.95 14.59
CA ASP A 178 1.48 11.40 14.37
C ASP A 178 2.85 11.84 13.84
N GLU A 179 3.92 11.27 14.39
CA GLU A 179 5.29 11.56 13.97
C GLU A 179 5.59 11.02 12.57
N LEU A 180 5.11 9.82 12.22
CA LEU A 180 5.24 9.26 10.88
C LEU A 180 4.47 10.08 9.84
N VAL A 181 3.29 10.60 10.19
CA VAL A 181 2.52 11.53 9.34
C VAL A 181 3.29 12.83 9.11
N TYR A 182 4.03 13.33 10.10
CA TYR A 182 4.91 14.48 9.92
C TYR A 182 6.08 14.14 8.97
N LEU A 183 6.78 13.04 9.22
CA LEU A 183 7.95 12.61 8.44
C LEU A 183 7.61 12.20 7.00
N SER A 184 6.38 11.80 6.72
CA SER A 184 5.94 11.43 5.37
C SER A 184 6.02 12.59 4.37
N ARG A 185 5.95 13.84 4.84
CA ARG A 185 6.15 15.01 3.99
C ARG A 185 7.59 15.14 3.51
N GLU A 186 8.55 14.82 4.37
CA GLU A 186 9.97 14.82 4.01
C GLU A 186 10.32 13.62 3.10
N LEU A 187 9.60 12.50 3.26
CA LEU A 187 9.76 11.29 2.43
C LEU A 187 9.50 11.55 0.94
N GLU A 188 8.68 12.56 0.63
CA GLU A 188 8.32 12.96 -0.73
C GLU A 188 9.56 13.20 -1.61
N GLN A 189 10.58 13.86 -1.05
CA GLN A 189 11.71 14.41 -1.81
C GLN A 189 13.08 13.87 -1.39
N VAL A 190 13.17 13.17 -0.25
CA VAL A 190 14.44 12.63 0.23
C VAL A 190 15.07 11.66 -0.78
N ASP A 191 16.39 11.67 -0.91
CA ASP A 191 17.09 10.63 -1.66
C ASP A 191 16.88 9.26 -0.98
N TRP A 192 16.62 8.21 -1.77
CA TRP A 192 16.26 6.90 -1.23
C TRP A 192 17.31 6.34 -0.25
N ASN A 193 18.60 6.61 -0.48
CA ASN A 193 19.67 6.13 0.40
C ASN A 193 19.66 6.79 1.79
N HIS A 194 18.92 7.90 1.96
CA HIS A 194 18.79 8.62 3.23
C HIS A 194 17.46 8.35 3.93
N VAL A 195 16.51 7.64 3.29
CA VAL A 195 15.19 7.33 3.86
C VAL A 195 15.33 6.63 5.20
N ALA A 196 16.14 5.58 5.31
CA ALA A 196 16.31 4.84 6.55
C ALA A 196 16.79 5.73 7.72
N ASN A 197 17.65 6.72 7.43
CA ASN A 197 18.20 7.61 8.46
C ASN A 197 17.11 8.52 9.06
N MET A 198 16.12 8.93 8.26
CA MET A 198 15.01 9.77 8.72
C MET A 198 14.17 9.10 9.82
N TYR A 199 14.09 7.77 9.80
CA TYR A 199 13.28 6.99 10.75
C TYR A 199 14.13 6.28 11.81
N SER A 200 15.46 6.49 11.81
CA SER A 200 16.41 5.75 12.65
C SER A 200 16.21 5.97 14.15
N HIS A 201 15.62 7.09 14.56
CA HIS A 201 15.26 7.36 15.95
C HIS A 201 13.99 6.63 16.41
N LEU A 202 13.16 6.18 15.47
CA LEU A 202 11.92 5.43 15.74
C LEU A 202 12.14 3.92 15.64
N ALA A 203 12.87 3.50 14.61
CA ALA A 203 12.97 2.10 14.22
C ALA A 203 14.33 1.74 13.65
N ASN A 204 14.68 0.47 13.75
CA ASN A 204 15.89 -0.10 13.16
C ASN A 204 15.53 -0.85 11.87
N VAL A 205 16.37 -0.71 10.84
CA VAL A 205 16.23 -1.49 9.60
C VAL A 205 16.43 -2.98 9.92
N ILE A 206 15.47 -3.81 9.50
CA ILE A 206 15.53 -5.27 9.66
C ILE A 206 15.82 -5.97 8.32
N SER A 207 15.38 -5.39 7.20
CA SER A 207 15.71 -5.88 5.86
C SER A 207 15.44 -4.82 4.81
N GLU A 208 16.12 -4.96 3.68
CA GLU A 208 15.84 -4.23 2.46
C GLU A 208 15.54 -5.22 1.34
N ASN A 209 14.54 -4.92 0.53
CA ASN A 209 14.07 -5.81 -0.51
C ASN A 209 13.78 -5.03 -1.79
N LYS A 210 13.56 -5.77 -2.87
CA LYS A 210 13.23 -5.22 -4.18
C LYS A 210 11.93 -5.82 -4.69
N ILE A 211 11.02 -4.99 -5.18
CA ILE A 211 9.92 -5.38 -6.08
C ILE A 211 10.14 -4.71 -7.44
N GLU A 212 9.85 -5.44 -8.52
CA GLU A 212 9.99 -5.04 -9.94
C GLU A 212 8.67 -4.95 -10.71
#